data_AF-A0A852JTL1-F1
#
_entry.id   AF-A0A852JTL1-F1
#
_cell.length_a   1.000
_cell.length_b   1.000
_cell.length_c   1.000
_cell.angle_alpha   90.00
_cell.angle_beta   90.00
_cell.angle_gamma   90.00
#
_symmetry.space_group_name_H-M   'P 1'
#
loop_
_entity.id
_entity.type
_entity.pdbx_description
1 polymer ?
#
loop_
_entity_poly.entity_id
_entity_poly.type
_entity_poly.pdbx_seq_one_letter_code
_entity_poly.pdbx_strand_id
1 'polypeptide(L)'
;FPVVEAFFLSDRSEQYLEVELCPHGQYLLLLLSGRRKAWKEQLPLEFEVTRMETKWEGKALLPWSYFPPCTDKFNAFAIHGSGEERKYEALYPVPPHQVQEGQEPDFHRLEFFKDLNLKELTGEDWKQPESDLWKSLTK
;
A
#
# COMPACT_ATOMS: atom_id res chain seq x y z
N PHE A 1 -15.91 -5.70 -6.11
CA PHE A 1 -15.10 -5.35 -7.29
C PHE A 1 -13.66 -5.70 -7.00
N PRO A 2 -12.86 -6.06 -8.02
CA PRO A 2 -11.44 -6.33 -7.84
C PRO A 2 -10.73 -5.07 -7.35
N VAL A 3 -9.84 -5.20 -6.39
CA VAL A 3 -8.97 -4.13 -5.90
C VAL A 3 -7.59 -4.72 -5.65
N VAL A 4 -6.56 -3.96 -5.98
CA VAL A 4 -5.20 -4.23 -5.48
C VAL A 4 -4.79 -3.10 -4.58
N GLU A 5 -4.12 -3.45 -3.49
CA GLU A 5 -3.63 -2.50 -2.50
C GLU A 5 -2.13 -2.66 -2.34
N ALA A 6 -1.41 -1.56 -2.18
CA ALA A 6 0.02 -1.57 -1.88
C ALA A 6 0.32 -0.61 -0.74
N PHE A 7 1.15 -1.05 0.19
CA PHE A 7 1.50 -0.30 1.38
C PHE A 7 3.00 -0.08 1.46
N PHE A 8 3.40 1.17 1.64
CA PHE A 8 4.79 1.59 1.80
C PHE A 8 4.96 2.21 3.18
N LEU A 9 5.64 1.51 4.07
CA LEU A 9 5.73 1.83 5.49
C LEU A 9 7.15 2.21 5.89
N SER A 10 7.24 3.17 6.81
CA SER A 10 8.42 3.42 7.63
C SER A 10 8.23 2.75 8.99
N ASP A 11 8.97 1.67 9.26
CA ASP A 11 8.86 0.89 10.50
C ASP A 11 9.14 1.75 11.73
N ARG A 12 10.15 2.62 11.64
CA ARG A 12 10.58 3.49 12.73
C ARG A 12 9.50 4.49 13.16
N SER A 13 8.72 5.02 12.21
CA SER A 13 7.77 6.11 12.48
C SER A 13 6.32 5.67 12.48
N GLU A 14 6.03 4.43 12.07
CA GLU A 14 4.69 3.91 11.77
C GLU A 14 3.90 4.80 10.78
N GLN A 15 4.59 5.58 9.96
CA GLN A 15 4.00 6.35 8.88
C GLN A 15 3.97 5.52 7.61
N TYR A 16 2.87 5.55 6.87
CA TYR A 16 2.73 4.77 5.65
C TYR A 16 1.84 5.42 4.60
N LEU A 17 2.21 5.15 3.35
CA LEU A 17 1.39 5.40 2.17
C LEU A 17 0.61 4.11 1.85
N GLU A 18 -0.69 4.25 1.66
CA GLU A 18 -1.58 3.21 1.17
C GLU A 18 -2.11 3.61 -0.20
N VAL A 19 -2.07 2.67 -1.13
CA VAL A 19 -2.45 2.85 -2.54
C VAL A 19 -3.44 1.77 -2.92
N GLU A 20 -4.70 2.14 -3.12
CA GLU A 20 -5.75 1.25 -3.60
C GLU A 20 -6.07 1.56 -5.06
N LEU A 21 -6.11 0.54 -5.91
CA LEU A 21 -6.34 0.66 -7.35
C LEU A 21 -7.39 -0.35 -7.79
N CYS A 22 -8.33 0.09 -8.63
CA CYS A 22 -9.37 -0.79 -9.16
C CYS A 22 -9.36 -0.84 -10.70
N PRO A 23 -9.93 -1.90 -11.31
CA PRO A 23 -9.92 -2.10 -12.76
C PRO A 23 -10.82 -1.12 -13.53
N HIS A 24 -11.48 -0.17 -12.85
CA HIS A 24 -12.37 0.81 -13.46
C HIS A 24 -11.78 2.23 -13.41
N GLY A 25 -10.52 2.37 -13.02
CA GLY A 25 -9.79 3.64 -12.99
C GLY A 25 -9.99 4.44 -11.70
N GLN A 26 -10.84 3.99 -10.79
CA GLN A 26 -10.89 4.56 -9.44
C GLN A 26 -9.65 4.13 -8.66
N TYR A 27 -9.18 5.04 -7.83
CA TYR A 27 -8.09 4.84 -6.90
C TYR A 27 -8.38 5.58 -5.59
N LEU A 28 -7.70 5.16 -4.52
CA LEU A 28 -7.65 5.87 -3.26
C LEU A 28 -6.22 5.84 -2.74
N LEU A 29 -5.68 7.02 -2.44
CA LEU A 29 -4.37 7.16 -1.82
C LEU A 29 -4.54 7.82 -0.44
N LEU A 30 -3.95 7.19 0.56
CA LEU A 30 -4.01 7.62 1.95
C LEU A 30 -2.58 7.79 2.50
N LEU A 31 -2.37 8.87 3.27
CA LEU A 31 -1.19 9.03 4.13
C LEU A 31 -1.62 8.83 5.57
N LEU A 32 -1.01 7.86 6.24
CA LEU A 32 -1.35 7.44 7.59
C LEU A 32 -0.16 7.64 8.53
N SER A 33 -0.45 8.01 9.79
CA SER A 33 0.55 8.16 10.85
C SER A 33 0.09 7.38 12.07
N GLY A 34 0.55 6.13 12.14
CA GLY A 34 0.02 5.11 13.03
C GLY A 34 -1.14 4.35 12.40
N ARG A 35 -1.37 3.13 12.90
CA ARG A 35 -2.37 2.18 12.39
C ARG A 35 -3.76 2.82 12.26
N ARG A 36 -4.29 2.82 11.03
CA ARG A 36 -5.62 3.34 10.64
C ARG A 36 -5.85 4.82 10.98
N LYS A 37 -4.78 5.61 11.12
CA LYS A 37 -4.84 7.05 11.38
C LYS A 37 -4.47 7.82 10.12
N ALA A 38 -5.38 7.84 9.16
CA ALA A 38 -5.25 8.68 7.99
C ALA A 38 -5.31 10.16 8.40
N TRP A 39 -4.34 10.94 7.91
CA TRP A 39 -4.30 12.39 8.12
C TRP A 39 -4.38 13.15 6.79
N LYS A 40 -4.24 12.44 5.67
CA LYS A 40 -4.48 12.95 4.32
C LYS A 40 -5.01 11.84 3.43
N GLU A 41 -6.01 12.17 2.62
CA GLU A 41 -6.73 11.22 1.77
C GLU A 41 -6.95 11.82 0.38
N GLN A 42 -7.33 10.98 -0.58
CA GLN A 42 -7.72 11.39 -1.94
C GLN A 42 -6.61 12.19 -2.65
N LEU A 43 -5.36 11.77 -2.46
CA LEU A 43 -4.23 12.36 -3.18
C LEU A 43 -4.37 12.12 -4.69
N PRO A 44 -4.02 13.09 -5.54
CA PRO A 44 -4.08 12.92 -6.98
C PRO A 44 -3.08 11.86 -7.45
N LEU A 45 -3.51 11.03 -8.41
CA LEU A 45 -2.69 9.99 -9.01
C LEU A 45 -2.88 9.97 -10.53
N GLU A 46 -1.76 9.85 -11.26
CA GLU A 46 -1.78 9.44 -12.66
C GLU A 46 -1.89 7.92 -12.72
N PHE A 47 -3.04 7.43 -13.16
CA PHE A 47 -3.38 6.00 -13.18
C PHE A 47 -4.01 5.60 -14.51
N GLU A 48 -3.35 4.68 -15.20
CA GLU A 48 -3.83 4.09 -16.45
C GLU A 48 -4.28 2.65 -16.22
N VAL A 49 -5.40 2.26 -16.83
CA VAL A 49 -5.94 0.90 -16.73
C VAL A 49 -6.21 0.31 -18.10
N THR A 50 -5.70 -0.89 -18.34
CA THR A 50 -6.05 -1.73 -19.50
C THR A 50 -6.81 -2.96 -19.00
N ARG A 51 -8.08 -3.08 -19.39
CA ARG A 51 -8.92 -4.23 -19.07
C ARG A 51 -8.93 -5.23 -20.21
N MET A 52 -8.88 -6.51 -19.87
CA MET A 52 -9.03 -7.64 -20.78
C MET A 52 -10.17 -8.53 -20.27
N GLU A 53 -10.48 -9.61 -20.99
CA GLU A 53 -11.63 -10.47 -20.67
C GLU A 53 -11.55 -11.08 -19.25
N THR A 54 -10.36 -11.55 -18.86
CA THR A 54 -10.15 -12.27 -17.58
C THR A 54 -9.14 -11.59 -16.66
N LYS A 55 -8.51 -10.51 -17.09
CA LYS A 55 -7.45 -9.80 -16.35
C LYS A 55 -7.50 -8.31 -16.60
N TRP A 56 -6.81 -7.56 -15.74
CA TRP A 56 -6.58 -6.14 -15.95
C TRP A 56 -5.14 -5.81 -15.56
N GLU A 57 -4.61 -4.76 -16.17
CA GLU A 57 -3.30 -4.19 -15.86
C GLU A 57 -3.49 -2.73 -15.49
N GLY A 58 -2.81 -2.28 -14.44
CA GLY A 58 -2.80 -0.90 -13.98
C GLY A 58 -1.39 -0.35 -13.91
N LYS A 59 -1.19 0.90 -14.31
CA LYS A 59 0.07 1.63 -14.17
C LYS A 59 -0.18 2.93 -13.42
N ALA A 60 0.48 3.10 -12.29
CA ALA A 60 0.34 4.25 -11.42
C ALA A 60 1.70 4.92 -11.22
N LEU A 61 1.77 6.24 -11.36
CA LEU A 61 2.97 7.02 -11.06
C LEU A 61 2.85 7.67 -9.69
N LEU A 62 3.57 7.12 -8.71
CA LEU A 62 3.56 7.63 -7.33
C LEU A 62 4.65 8.71 -7.15
N PRO A 63 4.27 9.95 -6.78
CA PRO A 63 5.23 10.98 -6.42
C PRO A 63 6.06 10.58 -5.18
N TRP A 64 7.38 10.81 -5.22
CA TRP A 64 8.26 10.56 -4.08
C TRP A 64 7.84 11.31 -2.81
N SER A 65 7.19 12.46 -2.95
CA SER A 65 6.66 13.21 -1.82
C SER A 65 5.55 12.49 -1.06
N TYR A 66 4.95 11.43 -1.62
CA TYR A 66 3.90 10.67 -0.91
C TYR A 66 4.50 9.62 0.02
N PHE A 67 5.73 9.19 -0.20
CA PHE A 67 6.39 8.18 0.63
C PHE A 67 6.83 8.79 1.97
N PRO A 68 6.55 8.14 3.10
CA PRO A 68 7.02 8.58 4.40
C PRO A 68 8.56 8.53 4.46
N PRO A 69 9.22 9.43 5.20
CA PRO A 69 10.67 9.38 5.36
C PRO A 69 11.14 8.01 5.86
N CYS A 70 12.22 7.50 5.29
CA CYS A 70 12.75 6.18 5.64
C CYS A 70 11.72 5.05 5.44
N THR A 71 11.11 4.99 4.24
CA THR A 71 10.28 3.84 3.86
C THR A 71 11.18 2.61 3.70
N ASP A 72 10.91 1.59 4.49
CA ASP A 72 11.74 0.38 4.61
C ASP A 72 10.91 -0.91 4.73
N LYS A 73 9.58 -0.80 4.69
CA LYS A 73 8.66 -1.95 4.75
C LYS A 73 7.62 -1.90 3.64
N PHE A 74 7.20 -3.08 3.18
CA PHE A 74 6.22 -3.25 2.11
C PHE A 74 5.28 -4.44 2.35
N ASN A 75 4.05 -4.29 1.88
CA ASN A 75 3.16 -5.41 1.59
C ASN A 75 2.18 -5.01 0.48
N ALA A 76 1.57 -6.01 -0.16
CA ALA A 76 0.56 -5.80 -1.18
C ALA A 76 -0.55 -6.82 -1.05
N PHE A 77 -1.75 -6.44 -1.44
CA PHE A 77 -2.95 -7.24 -1.31
C PHE A 77 -3.73 -7.26 -2.62
N ALA A 78 -4.44 -8.36 -2.85
CA ALA A 78 -5.40 -8.48 -3.93
C ALA A 78 -6.73 -8.97 -3.37
N ILE A 79 -7.80 -8.29 -3.77
CA ILE A 79 -9.15 -8.57 -3.31
C ILE A 79 -10.01 -8.79 -4.56
N HIS A 80 -10.62 -9.96 -4.68
CA HIS A 80 -11.43 -10.30 -5.85
C HIS A 80 -12.55 -11.28 -5.49
N GLY A 81 -13.44 -11.55 -6.44
CA GLY A 81 -14.70 -12.24 -6.16
C GLY A 81 -15.74 -11.34 -5.48
N SER A 82 -16.83 -11.96 -5.02
CA SER A 82 -17.98 -11.28 -4.41
C SER A 82 -18.76 -12.21 -3.48
N GLY A 83 -19.37 -11.65 -2.44
CA GLY A 83 -20.14 -12.45 -1.48
C GLY A 83 -19.26 -13.49 -0.79
N GLU A 84 -19.77 -14.71 -0.68
CA GLU A 84 -19.05 -15.86 -0.10
C GLU A 84 -17.81 -16.26 -0.89
N GLU A 85 -17.76 -15.95 -2.19
CA GLU A 85 -16.62 -16.23 -3.08
C GLU A 85 -15.54 -15.12 -3.04
N ARG A 86 -15.65 -14.17 -2.12
CA ARG A 86 -14.65 -13.09 -2.00
C ARG A 86 -13.34 -13.64 -1.43
N LYS A 87 -12.25 -13.38 -2.16
CA LYS A 87 -10.90 -13.81 -1.84
C LYS A 87 -10.06 -12.62 -1.44
N TYR A 88 -9.14 -12.88 -0.51
CA TYR A 88 -8.19 -11.93 0.03
C TYR A 88 -6.81 -12.57 -0.01
N GLU A 89 -5.92 -11.97 -0.79
CA GLU A 89 -4.57 -12.46 -1.01
C GLU A 89 -3.58 -11.40 -0.55
N ALA A 90 -2.42 -11.84 -0.06
CA ALA A 90 -1.35 -10.97 0.40
C ALA A 90 -0.02 -11.47 -0.16
N LEU A 91 0.86 -10.54 -0.54
CA LEU A 91 2.25 -10.86 -0.90
C LEU A 91 2.99 -11.45 0.30
N TYR A 92 2.79 -10.84 1.48
CA TYR A 92 3.30 -11.33 2.75
C TYR A 92 2.14 -11.60 3.70
N PRO A 93 1.60 -12.83 3.72
CA PRO A 93 0.43 -13.16 4.53
C PRO A 93 0.77 -13.30 6.01
N VAL A 94 -0.26 -13.13 6.85
CA VAL A 94 -0.21 -13.54 8.26
C VAL A 94 0.11 -15.04 8.33
N PRO A 95 1.06 -15.48 9.17
CA PRO A 95 1.34 -16.90 9.34
C PRO A 95 0.08 -17.67 9.77
N PRO A 96 -0.21 -18.86 9.18
CA PRO A 96 -1.47 -19.57 9.44
C PRO A 96 -1.77 -19.83 10.92
N HIS A 97 -0.74 -20.08 11.74
CA HIS A 97 -0.88 -20.31 13.18
C HIS A 97 -1.26 -19.06 13.99
N GLN A 98 -1.22 -17.87 13.38
CA GLN A 98 -1.63 -16.59 13.99
C GLN A 98 -2.98 -16.10 13.44
N VAL A 99 -3.64 -16.90 12.60
CA VAL A 99 -5.00 -16.64 12.12
C VAL A 99 -5.97 -17.41 13.00
N GLN A 100 -6.91 -16.69 13.60
CA GLN A 100 -7.96 -17.29 14.44
C GLN A 100 -9.15 -17.71 13.57
N GLU A 101 -9.88 -18.74 14.01
CA GLU A 101 -11.13 -19.12 13.36
C GLU A 101 -12.13 -17.96 13.42
N GLY A 102 -12.75 -17.63 12.28
CA GLY A 102 -13.66 -16.49 12.16
C GLY A 102 -12.99 -15.12 12.13
N GLN A 103 -11.65 -15.04 12.11
CA GLN A 103 -10.95 -13.78 11.97
C GLN A 103 -11.18 -13.15 10.59
N GLU A 104 -11.66 -11.92 10.58
CA GLU A 104 -11.80 -11.13 9.35
C GLU A 104 -10.44 -10.64 8.82
N PRO A 105 -10.30 -10.42 7.50
CA PRO A 105 -9.09 -9.84 6.93
C PRO A 105 -8.78 -8.44 7.50
N ASP A 106 -7.53 -8.25 7.92
CA ASP A 106 -7.01 -6.95 8.37
C ASP A 106 -5.66 -6.66 7.68
N PHE A 107 -5.68 -5.76 6.70
CA PHE A 107 -4.49 -5.37 5.91
C PHE A 107 -3.57 -4.39 6.66
N HIS A 108 -4.04 -3.81 7.78
CA HIS A 108 -3.26 -2.91 8.61
C HIS A 108 -2.51 -3.62 9.74
N ARG A 109 -2.29 -4.93 9.62
CA ARG A 109 -1.37 -5.69 10.48
C ARG A 109 0.07 -5.44 10.03
N LEU A 110 0.54 -4.22 10.30
CA LEU A 110 1.85 -3.69 9.87
C LEU A 110 3.02 -4.60 10.28
N GLU A 111 2.87 -5.36 11.37
CA GLU A 111 3.88 -6.27 11.88
C GLU A 111 4.27 -7.42 10.92
N PHE A 112 3.48 -7.69 9.87
CA PHE A 112 3.80 -8.70 8.85
C PHE A 112 4.47 -8.14 7.59
N PHE A 113 4.60 -6.82 7.49
CA PHE A 113 5.23 -6.20 6.33
C PHE A 113 6.71 -6.60 6.31
N LYS A 114 7.24 -6.79 5.10
CA LYS A 114 8.63 -7.23 4.91
C LYS A 114 9.52 -6.09 4.46
N ASP A 115 10.82 -6.30 4.62
CA ASP A 115 11.84 -5.33 4.25
C ASP A 115 11.70 -4.92 2.79
N LEU A 116 11.71 -3.62 2.56
CA LEU A 116 11.74 -3.00 1.24
C LEU A 116 13.06 -2.27 1.09
N ASN A 117 13.92 -2.77 0.21
CA ASN A 117 15.14 -2.07 -0.15
C ASN A 117 14.92 -1.27 -1.44
N LEU A 118 14.54 0.01 -1.31
CA LEU A 118 14.35 0.88 -2.47
C LEU A 118 15.64 1.06 -3.29
N LYS A 119 16.82 0.95 -2.67
CA LYS A 119 18.09 1.07 -3.39
C LYS A 119 18.36 -0.08 -4.36
N GLU A 120 17.88 -1.28 -4.06
CA GLU A 120 17.93 -2.40 -5.02
C GLU A 120 17.12 -2.09 -6.28
N LEU A 121 16.10 -1.23 -6.18
CA LEU A 121 15.26 -0.81 -7.29
C LEU A 121 15.79 0.44 -8.01
N THR A 122 16.38 1.38 -7.26
CA THR A 122 16.75 2.73 -7.77
C THR A 122 18.25 2.95 -7.91
N GLY A 123 19.09 2.01 -7.47
CA GLY A 123 20.55 2.13 -7.41
C GLY A 123 21.08 2.52 -6.04
N GLU A 124 22.29 2.04 -5.70
CA GLU A 124 22.91 2.17 -4.37
C GLU A 124 23.15 3.63 -3.91
N ASP A 125 23.46 4.51 -4.86
CA ASP A 125 23.69 5.93 -4.62
C ASP A 125 22.40 6.73 -4.39
N TRP A 126 21.25 6.12 -4.65
CA TRP A 126 19.97 6.76 -4.46
C TRP A 126 19.71 7.07 -2.98
N LYS A 127 19.16 8.26 -2.76
CA LYS A 127 18.67 8.71 -1.47
C LYS A 127 17.21 9.10 -1.64
N GLN A 128 16.38 8.69 -0.69
CA GLN A 128 14.98 9.06 -0.69
C GLN A 128 14.85 10.60 -0.67
N PRO A 129 14.14 11.18 -1.65
CA PRO A 129 13.85 12.61 -1.64
C PRO A 129 13.06 13.00 -0.39
N GLU A 130 13.29 14.21 0.10
CA GLU A 130 12.49 14.74 1.20
C GLU A 130 11.03 14.95 0.78
N SER A 131 10.12 14.77 1.73
CA SER A 131 8.70 15.05 1.54
C SER A 131 8.24 16.20 2.42
N ASP A 132 7.80 17.29 1.81
CA ASP A 132 7.19 18.41 2.52
C ASP A 132 5.81 18.06 3.11
N LEU A 133 5.14 17.05 2.55
CA LEU A 133 3.87 16.55 3.09
C LEU A 133 4.07 16.00 4.50
N TRP A 134 5.06 15.13 4.69
CA TRP A 134 5.33 14.49 5.98
C TRP A 134 6.01 15.42 7.00
N LYS A 135 6.80 16.41 6.53
CA LYS A 135 7.36 17.47 7.40
C LYS A 135 6.28 18.30 8.10
N SER A 136 5.12 18.49 7.46
CA SER A 136 4.04 19.29 8.04
C SER A 136 3.40 18.66 9.28
N LEU A 137 3.52 17.33 9.42
CA LEU A 137 2.94 16.55 10.50
C LEU A 137 3.83 16.51 11.76
N THR A 138 5.12 16.84 11.62
CA THR A 138 6.14 16.75 12.69
C THR A 138 6.40 18.08 13.40
N LYS A 139 5.55 19.10 13.18
CA LYS A 139 5.61 20.40 13.87
C LYS A 139 4.66 20.47 15.05
#